data_AF-F4S385-F1
#
_entry.id   AF-F4S385-F1
#
_cell.length_a   1.000
_cell.length_b   1.000
_cell.length_c   1.000
_cell.angle_alpha   90.00
_cell.angle_beta   90.00
_cell.angle_gamma   90.00
#
_symmetry.space_group_name_H-M   'P 1'
#
loop_
_entity.id
_entity.type
_entity.pdbx_description
1 polymer ?
#
loop_
_entity_poly.entity_id
_entity_poly.type
_entity_poly.pdbx_seq_one_letter_code
_entity_poly.pdbx_strand_id
1 'polypeptide(L)' 'MISQQYLKLLMVFFGLIAIITPIAKGSRPPKKIINNSTKIPKCGKVAAQCTKGKPWCSSGTPKCSNGGVLKNCASGVTC' A
#
# COMPACT_ATOMS: atom_id res chain seq x y z
N MET A 1 -22.09 -38.82 -24.49
CA MET A 1 -20.62 -38.58 -24.54
C MET A 1 -20.42 -37.08 -24.74
N ILE A 2 -19.83 -36.38 -23.76
CA ILE A 2 -19.59 -34.93 -23.87
C ILE A 2 -18.60 -34.72 -25.02
N SER A 3 -18.99 -33.94 -26.04
CA SER A 3 -18.13 -33.69 -27.21
C SER A 3 -16.90 -32.91 -26.77
N GLN A 4 -15.69 -33.36 -27.15
CA GLN A 4 -14.42 -32.72 -26.77
C GLN A 4 -14.38 -31.22 -27.16
N GLN A 5 -15.14 -30.83 -28.19
CA GLN A 5 -15.28 -29.43 -28.60
C GLN A 5 -15.91 -28.56 -27.50
N TYR A 6 -16.85 -29.12 -26.72
CA TYR A 6 -17.51 -28.40 -25.63
C TYR A 6 -16.54 -28.12 -24.48
N LEU A 7 -15.66 -29.07 -24.15
CA LEU A 7 -14.63 -28.90 -23.12
C LEU A 7 -13.62 -27.82 -23.51
N LYS A 8 -13.19 -27.78 -24.77
CA LYS A 8 -12.31 -26.71 -25.28
C LYS A 8 -12.98 -25.33 -25.18
N LEU A 9 -14.23 -25.23 -25.59
CA LEU A 9 -14.97 -23.98 -25.56
C LEU A 9 -15.14 -23.48 -24.11
N LEU A 10 -15.45 -24.39 -23.20
CA LEU A 10 -15.64 -24.10 -21.78
C LEU A 10 -14.34 -23.60 -21.12
N MET A 11 -13.19 -24.20 -21.43
CA MET A 11 -11.88 -23.72 -20.96
C MET A 11 -11.54 -22.29 -21.43
N VAL A 12 -11.94 -21.92 -22.65
CA VAL A 12 -11.76 -20.56 -23.17
C VAL A 12 -12.61 -19.55 -22.39
N PHE A 13 -13.87 -19.89 -22.12
CA PHE A 13 -14.76 -19.04 -21.31
C PHE A 13 -14.23 -18.85 -19.88
N PHE A 14 -13.75 -19.91 -19.23
CA PHE A 14 -13.14 -19.80 -17.89
C PHE A 14 -11.87 -18.94 -17.88
N GLY A 15 -11.02 -19.05 -18.90
CA GLY A 15 -9.86 -18.18 -19.05
C GLY A 15 -10.23 -16.70 -19.19
N LEU A 16 -11.29 -16.41 -19.95
CA LEU A 16 -11.79 -15.05 -20.17
C LEU A 16 -12.43 -14.46 -18.89
N ILE A 17 -13.16 -15.26 -18.12
CA ILE A 17 -13.76 -14.86 -16.83
C ILE A 17 -12.67 -14.61 -15.76
N ALA A 18 -11.59 -15.40 -15.74
CA ALA A 18 -10.47 -15.22 -14.80
C ALA A 18 -9.73 -13.88 -15.01
N ILE A 19 -9.72 -13.35 -16.23
CA ILE A 19 -9.09 -12.05 -16.56
C ILE A 19 -9.99 -10.87 -16.16
N ILE A 20 -11.32 -11.02 -16.23
CA ILE A 20 -12.29 -9.92 -15.97
C ILE A 20 -12.70 -9.83 -14.49
N THR A 21 -12.53 -10.90 -13.71
CA THR A 21 -12.89 -10.95 -12.28
C THR A 21 -12.08 -10.08 -11.30
N PRO A 22 -10.87 -9.53 -11.57
CA PRO A 22 -10.16 -8.77 -10.55
C PRO A 22 -10.76 -7.39 -10.26
N ILE A 23 -11.81 -6.97 -10.98
CA ILE A 23 -12.42 -5.63 -10.81
C ILE A 23 -13.58 -5.62 -9.81
N ALA A 24 -14.21 -6.78 -9.52
CA ALA A 24 -15.37 -6.85 -8.62
C ALA A 24 -15.01 -7.10 -7.14
N LYS A 25 -13.83 -7.66 -6.88
CA LYS A 25 -13.28 -7.73 -5.52
C LYS A 25 -12.42 -6.49 -5.36
N GLY A 26 -12.89 -5.51 -4.59
CA GLY A 26 -12.12 -4.33 -4.15
C GLY A 26 -10.92 -4.70 -3.28
N SER A 27 -10.09 -5.62 -3.75
CA SER A 27 -8.79 -5.95 -3.22
C SER A 27 -7.89 -4.81 -3.66
N ARG A 28 -7.92 -3.73 -2.87
CA ARG A 28 -6.81 -2.79 -2.81
C ARG A 28 -5.54 -3.65 -2.84
N PRO A 29 -4.60 -3.42 -3.78
CA PRO A 29 -3.35 -4.17 -3.79
C PRO A 29 -2.78 -4.13 -2.38
N PRO A 30 -2.26 -5.25 -1.84
CA PRO A 30 -1.65 -5.25 -0.53
C PRO A 30 -0.62 -4.13 -0.57
N LYS A 31 -0.88 -3.09 0.22
CA LYS A 31 -0.01 -1.94 0.38
C LYS A 31 1.34 -2.57 0.67
N LYS A 32 2.25 -2.55 -0.30
CA LYS A 32 3.59 -3.11 -0.19
C LYS A 32 4.16 -2.48 1.08
N ILE A 33 4.14 -3.24 2.17
CA ILE A 33 4.88 -2.91 3.37
C ILE A 33 6.28 -3.19 2.90
N ILE A 34 6.89 -2.15 2.31
CA ILE A 34 8.31 -2.13 2.06
C ILE A 34 8.88 -2.20 3.46
N ASN A 35 9.27 -3.41 3.87
CA ASN A 35 10.10 -3.67 5.04
C ASN A 35 11.52 -3.14 4.76
N ASN A 36 11.63 -1.87 4.38
CA ASN A 36 12.72 -1.07 4.89
C ASN A 36 12.21 -0.66 6.27
N SER A 37 13.03 -0.81 7.30
CA SER A 37 12.73 -0.38 8.66
C SER A 37 12.40 1.12 8.66
N THR A 38 11.19 1.48 8.25
CA THR A 38 10.77 2.84 8.00
C THR A 38 10.30 3.32 9.34
N LYS A 39 11.27 3.67 10.18
CA LYS A 39 11.03 4.26 11.49
C LYS A 39 10.05 5.42 11.27
N ILE A 40 8.88 5.32 11.89
CA ILE A 40 7.91 6.41 11.84
C ILE A 40 8.44 7.43 12.84
N PRO A 41 8.69 8.69 12.43
CA PRO A 41 9.21 9.67 13.35
C PRO A 41 8.20 9.88 14.49
N LYS A 42 8.71 10.01 15.71
CA LYS A 42 7.93 10.19 16.93
C LYS A 42 8.15 11.57 17.52
N CYS A 43 7.08 12.10 18.10
CA CYS A 43 7.09 13.27 18.95
C CYS A 43 6.92 12.79 20.40
N GLY A 44 8.04 12.51 21.07
CA GLY A 44 8.05 11.84 22.35
C GLY A 44 7.40 10.45 22.27
N LYS A 45 6.27 10.25 22.96
CA LYS A 45 5.54 8.97 23.00
C LYS A 45 4.55 8.79 21.84
N VAL A 46 4.19 9.87 21.14
CA VAL A 46 3.20 9.84 20.06
C VAL A 46 3.88 9.83 18.69
N ALA A 47 3.22 9.25 17.68
CA ALA A 47 3.70 9.34 16.31
C ALA A 47 3.65 10.80 15.83
N ALA A 48 4.71 11.27 15.17
CA ALA A 48 4.74 12.59 14.58
C ALA A 48 3.69 12.70 13.47
N GLN A 49 3.10 13.88 13.32
CA GLN A 49 2.10 14.13 12.29
C GLN A 49 2.67 15.02 11.20
N CYS A 50 2.21 14.79 9.97
CA CYS A 50 2.48 15.66 8.82
C CYS A 50 1.25 16.50 8.49
N THR A 51 1.46 17.71 7.99
CA THR A 51 0.38 18.52 7.41
C THR A 51 -0.21 17.85 6.17
N LYS A 52 0.61 17.15 5.39
CA LYS A 52 0.22 16.39 4.20
C LYS A 52 1.09 15.14 4.07
N GLY A 53 0.50 14.04 3.60
CA GLY A 53 1.22 12.79 3.39
C GLY A 53 1.47 12.00 4.68
N LYS A 54 2.42 11.06 4.62
CA LYS A 54 2.79 10.21 5.75
C LYS A 54 4.16 10.62 6.32
N PRO A 55 4.31 10.60 7.65
CA PRO A 55 5.59 10.79 8.32
C PRO A 55 6.51 9.58 8.07
N TRP A 56 7.77 9.84 7.73
CA TRP A 56 8.81 8.79 7.61
C TRP A 56 10.17 9.29 8.08
N CYS A 57 11.09 8.37 8.32
CA CYS A 57 12.49 8.68 8.62
C CYS A 57 13.36 8.32 7.42
N SER A 58 14.12 9.30 6.95
CA SER A 58 15.09 9.14 5.87
C SER A 58 16.46 9.46 6.43
N SER A 59 17.30 8.44 6.58
CA SER A 59 18.67 8.55 7.12
C SER A 59 18.76 9.29 8.47
N GLY A 60 17.81 9.03 9.38
CA GLY A 60 17.75 9.68 10.69
C GLY A 60 17.05 11.05 10.70
N THR A 61 16.74 11.61 9.52
CA THR A 61 16.02 12.88 9.41
C THR A 61 14.51 12.64 9.24
N PRO A 62 13.66 13.23 10.08
CA PRO A 62 12.22 13.15 9.92
C PRO A 62 11.77 13.95 8.69
N LYS A 63 10.98 13.32 7.83
CA LYS A 63 10.42 13.95 6.63
C LYS A 63 8.96 13.55 6.45
N CYS A 64 8.22 14.32 5.67
CA CYS A 64 6.88 13.97 5.22
C CYS A 64 6.89 13.59 3.74
N SER A 65 6.09 12.58 3.39
CA SER A 65 5.81 12.30 2.00
C SER A 65 4.95 13.42 1.37
N ASN A 66 4.92 13.49 0.04
CA ASN A 66 4.09 14.44 -0.72
C ASN A 66 4.35 15.93 -0.40
N GLY A 67 5.57 16.27 0.02
CA GLY A 67 5.96 17.67 0.28
C GLY A 67 5.29 18.29 1.51
N GLY A 68 4.73 17.48 2.41
CA GLY A 68 4.20 17.99 3.68
C GLY A 68 5.29 18.53 4.59
N VAL A 69 4.87 19.30 5.59
CA VAL A 69 5.74 19.74 6.69
C VAL A 69 5.36 18.95 7.94
N LEU A 70 6.36 18.61 8.75
CA LEU A 70 6.10 17.97 10.02
C LEU A 70 5.43 19.00 10.94
N LYS A 71 4.36 18.60 11.63
CA LYS A 71 3.74 19.46 12.64
C LYS A 71 4.75 19.69 13.76
N ASN A 72 4.76 20.92 14.26
CA ASN A 72 5.70 21.32 15.30
C ASN A 72 5.46 20.46 16.55
N CYS A 73 6.51 19.88 17.08
CA CYS A 73 6.45 19.03 18.26
C CYS A 73 7.28 19.64 19.38
N ALA A 74 6.65 19.86 20.53
CA ALA A 74 7.26 20.51 21.69
C ALA A 74 8.52 19.78 22.20
N SER A 75 8.59 18.46 22.04
CA SER A 75 9.68 17.62 22.53
C SER A 75 10.78 17.33 21.49
N GLY A 76 10.73 17.96 20.31
CA GLY A 76 11.55 17.57 19.17
C GLY A 76 11.06 16.28 18.51
N VAL A 77 11.51 16.06 17.28
CA VAL A 77 11.10 14.91 16.47
C VAL A 77 12.25 13.93 16.41
N THR A 78 11.96 12.66 16.69
CA THR A 78 12.95 11.60 16.71
C THR A 78 12.65 10.54 15.67
N CYS A 79 13.72 10.09 15.02
CA CYS A 79 13.81 8.85 14.28
C CYS A 79 14.62 7.88 15.16
#